data_AF-A0A0M8SKR0-F1
#
_entry.id   AF-A0A0M8SKR0-F1
#
_cell.length_a   1.000
_cell.length_b   1.000
_cell.length_c   1.000
_cell.angle_alpha   90.00
_cell.angle_beta   90.00
_cell.angle_gamma   90.00
#
_symmetry.space_group_name_H-M   'P 1'
#
loop_
_entity.id
_entity.type
_entity.pdbx_description
1 polymer ?
#
loop_
_entity_poly.entity_id
_entity_poly.type
_entity_poly.pdbx_seq_one_letter_code
_entity_poly.pdbx_strand_id
1 'polypeptide(L)'
;MRPVPTCILGSADAPQAVDGHDLDRYVQIGSLTKPVTATVLTRLAEAGKLQLDDPLDKFLPAPPGTGITLRHLAAHTSGLPRLPPHLHRRDPYAPFDAQALDTLVRRLDTLPTAAPGHAEEYSNLGYALLGAALVSATGTSYEDLLARQVLAPLGITEISADPPPQRRLLRPGLFGRPVRPWTMNGAILPAGGLWATPRAAARLTVALLVEQELGEPTPFWQTAGPLRWHNGATRDASVFTGALPDGTWVLIHRLSGNAEQTDELGIGLLTKIAESKAS
;
A
#
# COMPACT_ATOMS: atom_id res chain seq x y z
N MET A 1 10.95 12.13 25.85
CA MET A 1 10.19 11.80 24.62
C MET A 1 9.22 10.68 25.00
N ARG A 2 7.95 10.70 24.58
CA ARG A 2 7.05 9.55 24.86
C ARG A 2 7.51 8.34 24.02
N PRO A 3 7.52 7.13 24.58
CA PRO A 3 7.86 5.93 23.82
C PRO A 3 6.90 5.75 22.64
N VAL A 4 7.42 5.25 21.51
CA VAL A 4 6.66 5.03 20.28
C VAL A 4 6.29 3.56 20.22
N PRO A 5 4.99 3.19 20.34
CA PRO A 5 4.57 1.80 20.24
C PRO A 5 5.07 1.21 18.92
N THR A 6 5.86 0.14 19.02
CA THR A 6 6.61 -0.43 17.90
C THR A 6 6.46 -1.94 17.91
N CYS A 7 6.30 -2.53 16.73
CA CYS A 7 6.50 -3.97 16.55
C CYS A 7 7.52 -4.23 15.44
N ILE A 8 8.27 -5.31 15.62
CA ILE A 8 9.32 -5.75 14.71
C ILE A 8 9.16 -7.25 14.50
N LEU A 9 9.15 -7.68 13.24
CA LEU A 9 9.19 -9.07 12.82
C LEU A 9 10.30 -9.19 11.77
N GLY A 10 10.98 -10.32 11.71
CA GLY A 10 12.01 -10.55 10.70
C GLY A 10 12.48 -11.99 10.68
N SER A 11 13.43 -12.28 9.78
CA SER A 11 13.97 -13.63 9.57
C SER A 11 14.95 -14.11 10.65
N ALA A 12 15.44 -13.24 11.53
CA ALA A 12 16.48 -13.57 12.50
C ALA A 12 15.96 -13.72 13.94
N ASP A 13 15.16 -12.75 14.40
CA ASP A 13 14.72 -12.66 15.78
C ASP A 13 13.24 -13.01 15.95
N ALA A 14 12.88 -13.48 17.15
CA ALA A 14 11.47 -13.70 17.51
C ALA A 14 10.69 -12.37 17.41
N PRO A 15 9.42 -12.39 16.94
CA PRO A 15 8.59 -11.19 16.85
C PRO A 15 8.50 -10.42 18.17
N GLN A 16 8.65 -9.09 18.10
CA GLN A 16 8.61 -8.21 19.26
C GLN A 16 7.53 -7.14 19.10
N ALA A 17 6.86 -6.82 20.20
CA ALA A 17 6.00 -5.66 20.34
C ALA A 17 6.30 -4.96 21.67
N VAL A 18 6.49 -3.65 21.62
CA VAL A 18 6.88 -2.83 22.77
C VAL A 18 5.99 -1.61 22.91
N ASP A 19 5.98 -1.03 24.11
CA ASP A 19 5.33 0.24 24.43
C ASP A 19 3.82 0.28 24.10
N GLY A 20 3.15 -0.87 24.23
CA GLY A 20 1.71 -1.02 23.99
C GLY A 20 1.33 -1.23 22.52
N HIS A 21 2.28 -1.65 21.68
CA HIS A 21 1.96 -2.26 20.38
C HIS A 21 1.47 -3.70 20.55
N ASP A 22 0.88 -4.28 19.51
CA ASP A 22 0.31 -5.64 19.50
C ASP A 22 0.44 -6.26 18.10
N LEU A 23 0.98 -7.48 18.05
CA LEU A 23 1.25 -8.23 16.81
C LEU A 23 -0.04 -8.75 16.13
N ASP A 24 -1.15 -8.79 16.87
CA ASP A 24 -2.39 -9.48 16.52
C ASP A 24 -3.60 -8.51 16.45
N ARG A 25 -3.33 -7.19 16.54
CA ARG A 25 -4.31 -6.11 16.34
C ARG A 25 -4.12 -5.44 14.99
N TYR A 26 -5.24 -5.03 14.38
CA TYR A 26 -5.22 -4.34 13.11
C TYR A 26 -4.68 -2.92 13.26
N VAL A 27 -3.67 -2.61 12.46
CA VAL A 27 -3.07 -1.27 12.34
C VAL A 27 -3.15 -0.80 10.89
N GLN A 28 -3.12 0.51 10.67
CA GLN A 28 -3.11 1.07 9.32
C GLN A 28 -1.74 0.88 8.69
N ILE A 29 -1.69 0.22 7.53
CA ILE A 29 -0.43 -0.01 6.81
C ILE A 29 -0.17 1.04 5.71
N GLY A 30 -1.10 1.99 5.51
CA GLY A 30 -0.94 3.09 4.59
C GLY A 30 -0.51 2.60 3.20
N SER A 31 0.48 3.27 2.61
CA SER A 31 0.97 2.98 1.27
C SER A 31 1.53 1.57 1.04
N LEU A 32 1.76 0.74 2.07
CA LEU A 32 2.01 -0.69 1.87
C LEU A 32 0.82 -1.40 1.19
N THR A 33 -0.36 -0.76 1.13
CA THR A 33 -1.49 -1.18 0.30
C THR A 33 -1.14 -1.23 -1.20
N LYS A 34 -0.28 -0.33 -1.70
CA LYS A 34 0.03 -0.19 -3.12
C LYS A 34 0.61 -1.45 -3.76
N PRO A 35 1.67 -2.08 -3.23
CA PRO A 35 2.17 -3.33 -3.79
C PRO A 35 1.12 -4.45 -3.79
N VAL A 36 0.14 -4.41 -2.88
CA VAL A 36 -0.99 -5.35 -2.89
C VAL A 36 -1.93 -5.08 -4.06
N THR A 37 -2.34 -3.82 -4.28
CA THR A 37 -3.12 -3.39 -5.45
C THR A 37 -2.38 -3.72 -6.76
N ALA A 38 -1.07 -3.49 -6.78
CA ALA A 38 -0.22 -3.78 -7.93
C ALA A 38 -0.10 -5.29 -8.20
N THR A 39 -0.13 -6.12 -7.16
CA THR A 39 -0.19 -7.58 -7.29
C THR A 39 -1.52 -8.02 -7.91
N VAL A 40 -2.65 -7.41 -7.52
CA VAL A 40 -3.96 -7.64 -8.18
C VAL A 40 -3.87 -7.32 -9.68
N LEU A 41 -3.29 -6.18 -10.04
CA LEU A 41 -3.07 -5.78 -11.43
C LEU A 41 -2.24 -6.84 -12.19
N THR A 42 -1.09 -7.24 -11.66
CA THR A 42 -0.21 -8.25 -12.30
C THR A 42 -0.93 -9.60 -12.44
N ARG A 43 -1.64 -10.07 -11.41
CA ARG A 43 -2.38 -11.33 -11.43
C ARG A 43 -3.49 -11.34 -12.49
N LEU A 44 -4.22 -10.24 -12.63
CA LEU A 44 -5.24 -10.08 -13.67
C LEU A 44 -4.62 -10.01 -15.08
N ALA A 45 -3.45 -9.39 -15.22
CA ALA A 45 -2.71 -9.34 -16.48
C ALA A 45 -2.22 -10.74 -16.90
N GLU A 46 -1.64 -11.50 -15.96
CA GLU A 46 -1.22 -12.88 -16.20
C GLU A 46 -2.39 -13.80 -16.56
N ALA A 47 -3.58 -13.54 -16.00
CA ALA A 47 -4.80 -14.24 -16.35
C ALA A 47 -5.44 -13.76 -17.68
N GLY A 48 -4.81 -12.84 -18.40
CA GLY A 48 -5.28 -12.30 -19.68
C GLY A 48 -6.56 -11.47 -19.59
N LYS A 49 -6.95 -10.99 -18.40
CA LYS A 49 -8.17 -10.18 -18.20
C LYS A 49 -8.00 -8.72 -18.63
N LEU A 50 -6.77 -8.24 -18.55
CA LEU A 50 -6.33 -6.90 -18.95
C LEU A 50 -4.85 -6.98 -19.34
N GLN A 51 -4.29 -5.88 -19.83
CA GLN A 51 -2.85 -5.72 -20.02
C GLN A 51 -2.36 -4.53 -19.21
N LEU A 52 -1.11 -4.56 -18.77
CA LEU A 52 -0.50 -3.42 -18.04
C LEU A 52 -0.52 -2.15 -18.90
N ASP A 53 -0.36 -2.30 -20.21
CA ASP A 53 -0.31 -1.20 -21.16
C ASP A 53 -1.69 -0.86 -21.77
N ASP A 54 -2.77 -1.46 -21.25
CA ASP A 54 -4.12 -1.02 -21.60
C ASP A 54 -4.30 0.46 -21.20
N PRO A 55 -4.91 1.27 -22.08
CA PRO A 55 -5.16 2.67 -21.77
C PRO A 55 -6.29 2.79 -20.74
N LEU A 56 -6.22 3.80 -19.88
CA LEU A 56 -7.16 3.95 -18.76
C LEU A 56 -8.61 4.21 -19.22
N ASP A 57 -8.77 4.92 -20.34
CA ASP A 57 -10.06 5.23 -20.96
C ASP A 57 -10.80 3.99 -21.53
N LYS A 58 -10.12 2.83 -21.60
CA LYS A 58 -10.76 1.53 -21.83
C LYS A 58 -11.67 1.10 -20.68
N PHE A 59 -11.35 1.50 -19.44
CA PHE A 59 -12.02 1.01 -18.24
C PHE A 59 -12.85 2.07 -17.53
N LEU A 60 -12.48 3.34 -17.68
CA LEU A 60 -13.12 4.47 -17.00
C LEU A 60 -13.61 5.49 -18.04
N PRO A 61 -14.66 6.28 -17.75
CA PRO A 61 -15.16 7.33 -18.65
C PRO A 61 -14.24 8.57 -18.67
N ALA A 62 -12.94 8.36 -18.86
CA ALA A 62 -11.94 9.40 -19.04
C ALA A 62 -11.96 9.93 -20.48
N PRO A 63 -11.59 11.20 -20.71
CA PRO A 63 -11.42 11.72 -22.06
C PRO A 63 -10.41 10.88 -22.86
N PRO A 64 -10.67 10.64 -24.15
CA PRO A 64 -9.75 9.88 -24.99
C PRO A 64 -8.42 10.62 -25.17
N GLY A 65 -7.34 9.85 -25.35
CA GLY A 65 -6.04 10.43 -25.71
C GLY A 65 -5.21 10.96 -24.54
N THR A 66 -5.57 10.65 -23.29
CA THR A 66 -4.72 10.96 -22.13
C THR A 66 -3.36 10.25 -22.18
N GLY A 67 -3.26 9.12 -22.87
CA GLY A 67 -2.04 8.29 -22.93
C GLY A 67 -1.69 7.58 -21.61
N ILE A 68 -2.53 7.72 -20.58
CA ILE A 68 -2.33 7.06 -19.29
C ILE A 68 -2.69 5.57 -19.43
N THR A 69 -1.79 4.68 -18.99
CA THR A 69 -2.01 3.23 -18.95
C THR A 69 -2.06 2.75 -17.51
N LEU A 70 -2.52 1.51 -17.29
CA LEU A 70 -2.49 0.91 -15.94
C LEU A 70 -1.06 0.82 -15.38
N ARG A 71 -0.06 0.57 -16.24
CA ARG A 71 1.37 0.60 -15.90
C ARG A 71 1.79 1.98 -15.41
N HIS A 72 1.40 3.05 -16.10
CA HIS A 72 1.73 4.42 -15.68
C HIS A 72 1.19 4.73 -14.28
N LEU A 73 -0.02 4.25 -13.96
CA LEU A 73 -0.61 4.43 -12.62
C LEU A 73 0.17 3.66 -11.55
N ALA A 74 0.46 2.38 -11.80
CA ALA A 74 1.16 1.51 -10.85
C ALA A 74 2.62 1.93 -10.63
N ALA A 75 3.29 2.42 -11.68
CA ALA A 75 4.68 2.87 -11.68
C ALA A 75 4.86 4.34 -11.26
N HIS A 76 3.78 5.04 -10.88
CA HIS A 76 3.84 6.47 -10.56
C HIS A 76 4.37 7.35 -11.70
N THR A 77 4.18 6.96 -12.97
CA THR A 77 4.64 7.73 -14.14
C THR A 77 3.51 8.35 -14.95
N SER A 78 2.30 8.45 -14.40
CA SER A 78 1.14 9.00 -15.10
C SER A 78 1.14 10.53 -15.24
N GLY A 79 2.07 11.24 -14.58
CA GLY A 79 2.09 12.70 -14.48
C GLY A 79 0.95 13.27 -13.61
N LEU A 80 0.24 12.44 -12.86
CA LEU A 80 -0.90 12.87 -12.04
C LEU A 80 -0.42 13.44 -10.70
N PRO A 81 -1.13 14.43 -10.13
CA PRO A 81 -0.77 14.99 -8.85
C PRO A 81 -0.78 13.94 -7.74
N ARG A 82 0.00 14.20 -6.68
CA ARG A 82 0.14 13.28 -5.54
C ARG A 82 -1.19 12.91 -4.89
N LEU A 83 -2.08 13.88 -4.74
CA LEU A 83 -3.36 13.74 -4.04
C LEU A 83 -4.50 14.19 -4.94
N PRO A 84 -5.73 13.71 -4.71
CA PRO A 84 -6.92 14.28 -5.33
C PRO A 84 -7.03 15.80 -5.07
N PRO A 85 -7.66 16.58 -5.97
CA PRO A 85 -7.93 18.00 -5.74
C PRO A 85 -8.95 18.19 -4.59
N HIS A 86 -9.11 19.44 -4.14
CA HIS A 86 -10.08 19.83 -3.09
C HIS A 86 -9.82 19.20 -1.71
N LEU A 87 -8.55 19.18 -1.29
CA LEU A 87 -8.12 18.61 -0.02
C LEU A 87 -8.73 19.30 1.21
N HIS A 88 -9.08 18.50 2.21
CA HIS A 88 -9.49 19.01 3.52
C HIS A 88 -8.32 19.01 4.51
N ARG A 89 -8.21 20.07 5.33
CA ARG A 89 -7.02 20.38 6.15
C ARG A 89 -6.61 19.29 7.14
N ARG A 90 -7.57 18.59 7.74
CA ARG A 90 -7.30 17.56 8.77
C ARG A 90 -7.27 16.14 8.22
N ASP A 91 -7.91 15.94 7.08
CA ASP A 91 -8.12 14.65 6.44
C ASP A 91 -8.21 14.92 4.93
N PRO A 92 -7.11 14.70 4.18
CA PRO A 92 -7.06 15.05 2.77
C PRO A 92 -8.04 14.27 1.91
N TYR A 93 -8.50 13.10 2.38
CA TYR A 93 -9.30 12.17 1.61
C TYR A 93 -10.79 12.17 2.00
N ALA A 94 -11.15 12.82 3.11
CA ALA A 94 -12.55 12.98 3.51
C ALA A 94 -13.51 13.46 2.41
N PRO A 95 -13.13 14.40 1.51
CA PRO A 95 -14.02 14.84 0.42
C PRO A 95 -13.92 13.97 -0.85
N PHE A 96 -13.06 12.94 -0.87
CA PHE A 96 -12.78 12.14 -2.06
C PHE A 96 -13.51 10.81 -2.02
N ASP A 97 -14.83 10.85 -2.24
CA ASP A 97 -15.70 9.69 -2.35
C ASP A 97 -15.86 9.20 -3.81
N ALA A 98 -16.78 8.26 -4.02
CA ALA A 98 -17.07 7.71 -5.34
C ALA A 98 -17.61 8.75 -6.34
N GLN A 99 -18.39 9.74 -5.88
CA GLN A 99 -18.93 10.80 -6.72
C GLN A 99 -17.83 11.79 -7.12
N ALA A 100 -16.94 12.12 -6.18
CA ALA A 100 -15.76 12.94 -6.46
C ALA A 100 -14.84 12.25 -7.47
N LEU A 101 -14.63 10.94 -7.36
CA LEU A 101 -13.88 10.15 -8.33
C LEU A 101 -14.54 10.15 -9.72
N ASP A 102 -15.85 9.89 -9.84
CA ASP A 102 -16.55 9.92 -11.13
C ASP A 102 -16.44 11.29 -11.81
N THR A 103 -16.62 12.36 -11.03
CA THR A 103 -16.48 13.75 -11.53
C THR A 103 -15.05 14.05 -11.98
N LEU A 104 -14.05 13.53 -11.27
CA LEU A 104 -12.63 13.71 -11.58
C LEU A 104 -12.24 12.98 -12.87
N VAL A 105 -12.65 11.71 -13.01
CA VAL A 105 -12.33 10.87 -14.16
C VAL A 105 -12.75 11.52 -15.47
N ARG A 106 -13.93 12.15 -15.52
CA ARG A 106 -14.46 12.82 -16.72
C ARG A 106 -13.66 14.05 -17.17
N ARG A 107 -12.74 14.54 -16.34
CA ARG A 107 -11.86 15.69 -16.62
C ARG A 107 -10.40 15.33 -16.38
N LEU A 108 -10.06 14.05 -16.52
CA LEU A 108 -8.73 13.56 -16.19
C LEU A 108 -7.64 14.17 -17.06
N ASP A 109 -7.95 14.54 -18.29
CA ASP A 109 -7.05 15.22 -19.24
C ASP A 109 -6.53 16.58 -18.73
N THR A 110 -7.23 17.23 -17.80
CA THR A 110 -6.82 18.54 -17.26
C THR A 110 -5.89 18.43 -16.05
N LEU A 111 -5.60 17.22 -15.56
CA LEU A 111 -4.85 17.01 -14.31
C LEU A 111 -3.36 16.73 -14.47
N PRO A 112 -2.88 16.00 -15.50
CA PRO A 112 -1.47 15.71 -15.63
C PRO A 112 -0.61 16.97 -15.74
N THR A 113 0.47 17.03 -14.95
CA THR A 113 1.48 18.09 -15.01
C THR A 113 2.63 17.77 -15.97
N ALA A 114 2.73 16.51 -16.39
CA ALA A 114 3.69 16.01 -17.36
C ALA A 114 3.06 14.91 -18.23
N ALA A 115 3.69 14.62 -19.37
CA ALA A 115 3.25 13.51 -20.22
C ALA A 115 3.44 12.15 -19.50
N PRO A 116 2.50 11.19 -19.67
CA PRO A 116 2.68 9.86 -19.11
C PRO A 116 3.97 9.18 -19.58
N GLY A 117 4.65 8.49 -18.67
CA GLY A 117 5.95 7.84 -18.90
C GLY A 117 7.15 8.79 -18.83
N HIS A 118 6.95 10.10 -18.69
CA HIS A 118 8.06 11.08 -18.74
C HIS A 118 8.93 11.06 -17.46
N ALA A 119 8.31 11.05 -16.30
CA ALA A 119 8.99 11.09 -15.00
C ALA A 119 8.18 10.35 -13.93
N GLU A 120 8.86 9.90 -12.88
CA GLU A 120 8.21 9.34 -11.70
C GLU A 120 7.72 10.46 -10.77
N GLU A 121 6.40 10.49 -10.56
CA GLU A 121 5.70 11.37 -9.63
C GLU A 121 4.74 10.55 -8.76
N TYR A 122 5.13 10.34 -7.51
CA TYR A 122 4.34 9.56 -6.55
C TYR A 122 2.90 10.05 -6.44
N SER A 123 1.94 9.19 -6.80
CA SER A 123 0.52 9.56 -6.86
C SER A 123 -0.41 8.55 -6.17
N ASN A 124 -1.08 9.01 -5.12
CA ASN A 124 -2.20 8.31 -4.49
C ASN A 124 -3.45 8.36 -5.38
N LEU A 125 -3.65 9.47 -6.11
CA LEU A 125 -4.72 9.57 -7.10
C LEU A 125 -4.53 8.52 -8.21
N GLY A 126 -3.29 8.29 -8.65
CA GLY A 126 -2.98 7.25 -9.63
C GLY A 126 -3.44 5.87 -9.17
N TYR A 127 -3.18 5.52 -7.91
CA TYR A 127 -3.65 4.25 -7.34
C TYR A 127 -5.17 4.18 -7.13
N ALA A 128 -5.83 5.30 -6.81
CA ALA A 128 -7.30 5.36 -6.77
C ALA A 128 -7.91 5.03 -8.15
N LEU A 129 -7.37 5.64 -9.21
CA LEU A 129 -7.78 5.36 -10.59
C LEU A 129 -7.46 3.92 -11.00
N LEU A 130 -6.31 3.40 -10.58
CA LEU A 130 -5.93 2.00 -10.84
C LEU A 130 -6.98 1.06 -10.24
N GLY A 131 -7.29 1.19 -8.95
CA GLY A 131 -8.29 0.32 -8.34
C GLY A 131 -9.67 0.46 -8.96
N ALA A 132 -10.09 1.67 -9.37
CA ALA A 132 -11.34 1.87 -10.09
C ALA A 132 -11.34 1.16 -11.46
N ALA A 133 -10.22 1.21 -12.19
CA ALA A 133 -10.06 0.50 -13.45
C ALA A 133 -10.10 -1.03 -13.26
N LEU A 134 -9.47 -1.56 -12.20
CA LEU A 134 -9.50 -2.99 -11.87
C LEU A 134 -10.93 -3.46 -11.52
N VAL A 135 -11.67 -2.67 -10.75
CA VAL A 135 -13.09 -2.92 -10.42
C VAL A 135 -13.93 -2.92 -11.70
N SER A 136 -13.75 -1.93 -12.58
CA SER A 136 -14.47 -1.84 -13.85
C SER A 136 -14.16 -3.01 -14.78
N ALA A 137 -12.88 -3.40 -14.90
CA ALA A 137 -12.43 -4.50 -15.75
C ALA A 137 -13.01 -5.87 -15.36
N THR A 138 -13.41 -6.04 -14.09
CA THR A 138 -13.81 -7.33 -13.53
C THR A 138 -15.28 -7.39 -13.10
N GLY A 139 -15.92 -6.24 -12.90
CA GLY A 139 -17.28 -6.15 -12.36
C GLY A 139 -17.40 -6.57 -10.89
N THR A 140 -16.29 -6.62 -10.15
CA THR A 140 -16.27 -7.00 -8.72
C THR A 140 -15.73 -5.88 -7.84
N SER A 141 -16.06 -5.88 -6.55
CA SER A 141 -15.54 -4.89 -5.60
C SER A 141 -14.02 -4.99 -5.46
N TYR A 142 -13.40 -3.90 -4.98
CA TYR A 142 -11.95 -3.91 -4.75
C TYR A 142 -11.57 -4.91 -3.65
N GLU A 143 -12.40 -5.04 -2.61
CA GLU A 143 -12.24 -6.00 -1.54
C GLU A 143 -12.32 -7.45 -2.04
N ASP A 144 -13.24 -7.75 -2.97
CA ASP A 144 -13.33 -9.07 -3.60
C ASP A 144 -12.10 -9.37 -4.47
N LEU A 145 -11.60 -8.36 -5.19
CA LEU A 145 -10.36 -8.50 -5.98
C LEU A 145 -9.17 -8.78 -5.09
N LEU A 146 -8.99 -8.00 -4.02
CA LEU A 146 -7.96 -8.21 -3.02
C LEU A 146 -8.04 -9.63 -2.43
N ALA A 147 -9.25 -10.05 -2.03
CA ALA A 147 -9.47 -11.35 -1.44
C ALA A 147 -9.13 -12.49 -2.41
N ARG A 148 -9.64 -12.43 -3.65
CA ARG A 148 -9.51 -13.52 -4.62
C ARG A 148 -8.12 -13.60 -5.26
N GLN A 149 -7.50 -12.45 -5.54
CA GLN A 149 -6.24 -12.39 -6.29
C GLN A 149 -5.01 -12.46 -5.40
N VAL A 150 -5.14 -12.12 -4.11
CA VAL A 150 -3.99 -12.05 -3.18
C VAL A 150 -4.24 -12.80 -1.89
N LEU A 151 -5.25 -12.43 -1.11
CA LEU A 151 -5.33 -12.89 0.29
C LEU A 151 -5.69 -14.37 0.43
N ALA A 152 -6.72 -14.85 -0.29
CA ALA A 152 -7.16 -16.23 -0.21
C ALA A 152 -6.14 -17.23 -0.77
N PRO A 153 -5.49 -16.99 -1.93
CA PRO A 153 -4.39 -17.84 -2.40
C PRO A 153 -3.23 -17.97 -1.41
N LEU A 154 -2.93 -16.91 -0.64
CA LEU A 154 -1.86 -16.89 0.36
C LEU A 154 -2.29 -17.39 1.75
N GLY A 155 -3.58 -17.70 1.93
CA GLY A 155 -4.15 -18.09 3.23
C GLY A 155 -4.17 -16.96 4.27
N ILE A 156 -4.13 -15.69 3.85
CA ILE A 156 -4.07 -14.53 4.74
C ILE A 156 -5.48 -14.04 5.05
N THR A 157 -5.87 -14.02 6.33
CA THR A 157 -7.22 -13.61 6.76
C THR A 157 -7.23 -12.28 7.54
N GLU A 158 -6.07 -11.78 7.95
CA GLU A 158 -5.97 -10.60 8.81
C GLU A 158 -5.46 -9.34 8.09
N ILE A 159 -5.85 -9.19 6.82
CA ILE A 159 -5.74 -7.95 6.06
C ILE A 159 -7.16 -7.57 5.61
N SER A 160 -7.57 -6.32 5.84
CA SER A 160 -8.93 -5.87 5.55
C SER A 160 -9.00 -4.37 5.29
N ALA A 161 -9.98 -3.94 4.49
CA ALA A 161 -10.34 -2.53 4.34
C ALA A 161 -11.10 -1.98 5.56
N ASP A 162 -11.84 -2.84 6.27
CA ASP A 162 -12.71 -2.44 7.38
C ASP A 162 -12.72 -3.49 8.51
N PRO A 163 -11.61 -3.67 9.25
CA PRO A 163 -11.56 -4.65 10.33
C PRO A 163 -12.50 -4.25 11.49
N PRO A 164 -12.98 -5.19 12.32
CA PRO A 164 -13.85 -4.85 13.45
C PRO A 164 -13.24 -3.77 14.36
N PRO A 165 -13.97 -2.70 14.74
CA PRO A 165 -13.41 -1.60 15.54
C PRO A 165 -12.71 -2.04 16.83
N GLN A 166 -13.20 -3.10 17.47
CA GLN A 166 -12.65 -3.63 18.71
C GLN A 166 -11.31 -4.35 18.50
N ARG A 167 -10.98 -4.75 17.27
CA ARG A 167 -9.69 -5.37 16.92
C ARG A 167 -8.66 -4.35 16.41
N ARG A 168 -9.05 -3.08 16.21
CA ARG A 168 -8.14 -2.03 15.75
C ARG A 168 -7.26 -1.54 16.90
N LEU A 169 -5.99 -1.34 16.61
CA LEU A 169 -5.05 -0.64 17.49
C LEU A 169 -4.77 0.74 16.89
N LEU A 170 -5.23 1.77 17.59
CA LEU A 170 -5.09 3.16 17.18
C LEU A 170 -4.01 3.85 18.00
N ARG A 171 -3.43 4.91 17.44
CA ARG A 171 -2.56 5.80 18.20
C ARG A 171 -3.30 6.35 19.45
N PRO A 172 -2.70 6.28 20.64
CA PRO A 172 -3.21 6.99 21.81
C PRO A 172 -3.05 8.51 21.60
N GLY A 173 -4.16 9.26 21.64
CA GLY A 173 -4.15 10.72 21.60
C GLY A 173 -3.92 11.36 22.98
N LEU A 174 -4.16 12.66 23.08
CA LEU A 174 -4.11 13.37 24.36
C LEU A 174 -5.09 12.74 25.36
N PHE A 175 -4.61 12.56 26.60
CA PHE A 175 -5.37 11.93 27.70
C PHE A 175 -5.91 10.53 27.37
N GLY A 176 -5.25 9.80 26.46
CA GLY A 176 -5.63 8.43 26.09
C GLY A 176 -6.81 8.31 25.12
N ARG A 177 -7.37 9.44 24.63
CA ARG A 177 -8.45 9.39 23.63
C ARG A 177 -7.89 9.01 22.26
N PRO A 178 -8.44 8.00 21.56
CA PRO A 178 -7.96 7.64 20.24
C PRO A 178 -8.18 8.78 19.24
N VAL A 179 -7.20 8.99 18.35
CA VAL A 179 -7.34 9.97 17.27
C VAL A 179 -8.09 9.31 16.11
N ARG A 180 -9.14 9.98 15.61
CA ARG A 180 -9.93 9.49 14.46
C ARG A 180 -9.04 9.37 13.22
N PRO A 181 -8.80 8.19 12.64
CA PRO A 181 -7.94 8.02 11.45
C PRO A 181 -8.40 8.83 10.24
N TRP A 182 -7.51 9.01 9.25
CA TRP A 182 -7.91 9.53 7.93
C TRP A 182 -8.93 8.62 7.26
N THR A 183 -9.82 9.23 6.47
CA THR A 183 -10.86 8.57 5.68
C THR A 183 -10.18 7.92 4.47
N MET A 184 -9.60 6.74 4.68
CA MET A 184 -8.91 5.98 3.63
C MET A 184 -9.74 4.77 3.20
N ASN A 185 -10.98 5.01 2.77
CA ASN A 185 -11.91 3.99 2.28
C ASN A 185 -12.45 4.38 0.89
N GLY A 186 -13.31 3.54 0.31
CA GLY A 186 -13.93 3.83 -0.99
C GLY A 186 -12.90 4.12 -2.09
N ALA A 187 -13.02 5.27 -2.76
CA ALA A 187 -12.19 5.62 -3.92
C ALA A 187 -10.68 5.60 -3.65
N ILE A 188 -10.22 6.01 -2.46
CA ILE A 188 -8.79 6.07 -2.14
C ILE A 188 -8.25 4.78 -1.51
N LEU A 189 -9.13 3.81 -1.19
CA LEU A 189 -8.75 2.54 -0.56
C LEU A 189 -7.56 1.85 -1.25
N PRO A 190 -7.49 1.72 -2.59
CA PRO A 190 -6.40 1.03 -3.29
C PRO A 190 -5.02 1.71 -3.14
N ALA A 191 -4.98 2.96 -2.69
CA ALA A 191 -3.74 3.70 -2.48
C ALA A 191 -3.16 3.53 -1.07
N GLY A 192 -3.97 3.23 -0.06
CA GLY A 192 -3.47 3.19 1.31
C GLY A 192 -4.45 2.83 2.42
N GLY A 193 -5.63 2.33 2.07
CA GLY A 193 -6.72 2.14 3.02
C GLY A 193 -6.71 0.82 3.80
N LEU A 194 -5.78 -0.10 3.47
CA LEU A 194 -5.77 -1.39 4.15
C LEU A 194 -5.27 -1.28 5.59
N TRP A 195 -5.85 -2.15 6.40
CA TRP A 195 -5.41 -2.49 7.74
C TRP A 195 -4.87 -3.91 7.71
N ALA A 196 -3.89 -4.18 8.56
CA ALA A 196 -3.35 -5.52 8.78
C ALA A 196 -2.96 -5.72 10.23
N THR A 197 -2.98 -6.96 10.71
CA THR A 197 -2.16 -7.31 11.87
C THR A 197 -0.68 -7.31 11.45
N PRO A 198 0.28 -6.92 12.32
CA PRO A 198 1.69 -7.01 12.00
C PRO A 198 2.13 -8.40 11.51
N ARG A 199 1.57 -9.48 12.06
CA ARG A 199 1.82 -10.84 11.57
C ARG A 199 1.34 -11.06 10.14
N ALA A 200 0.13 -10.61 9.81
CA ALA A 200 -0.39 -10.77 8.45
C ALA A 200 0.37 -9.91 7.43
N ALA A 201 0.78 -8.69 7.82
CA ALA A 201 1.63 -7.86 6.98
C ALA A 201 3.01 -8.52 6.76
N ALA A 202 3.60 -9.14 7.78
CA ALA A 202 4.87 -9.87 7.64
C ALA A 202 4.71 -11.10 6.75
N ARG A 203 3.65 -11.88 6.96
CA ARG A 203 3.30 -13.03 6.11
C ARG A 203 3.11 -12.60 4.66
N LEU A 204 2.46 -11.47 4.39
CA LEU A 204 2.33 -10.92 3.05
C LEU A 204 3.70 -10.62 2.41
N THR A 205 4.62 -9.97 3.14
CA THR A 205 5.99 -9.73 2.65
C THR A 205 6.70 -11.03 2.31
N VAL A 206 6.69 -12.00 3.21
CA VAL A 206 7.35 -13.29 3.01
C VAL A 206 6.75 -14.02 1.81
N ALA A 207 5.42 -14.13 1.76
CA ALA A 207 4.71 -14.80 0.67
C ALA A 207 5.03 -14.22 -0.71
N LEU A 208 5.08 -12.89 -0.80
CA LEU A 208 5.25 -12.19 -2.09
C LEU A 208 6.71 -12.05 -2.50
N LEU A 209 7.64 -11.80 -1.56
CA LEU A 209 9.03 -11.47 -1.87
C LEU A 209 10.01 -12.60 -1.64
N VAL A 210 9.78 -13.45 -0.64
CA VAL A 210 10.71 -14.50 -0.23
C VAL A 210 10.30 -15.85 -0.82
N GLU A 211 9.08 -16.27 -0.55
CA GLU A 211 8.53 -17.57 -0.99
C GLU A 211 7.95 -17.50 -2.40
N GLN A 212 7.61 -16.30 -2.87
CA GLN A 212 7.06 -16.04 -4.22
C GLN A 212 5.87 -16.95 -4.55
N GLU A 213 4.96 -17.14 -3.57
CA GLU A 213 3.83 -18.06 -3.69
C GLU A 213 2.85 -17.70 -4.82
N LEU A 214 2.86 -16.43 -5.24
CA LEU A 214 2.07 -15.93 -6.38
C LEU A 214 2.94 -15.72 -7.63
N GLY A 215 4.09 -16.38 -7.74
CA GLY A 215 5.06 -16.17 -8.81
C GLY A 215 5.93 -14.92 -8.60
N GLU A 216 6.58 -14.47 -9.68
CA GLU A 216 7.50 -13.34 -9.63
C GLU A 216 6.85 -12.10 -8.99
N PRO A 217 7.50 -11.45 -8.01
CA PRO A 217 6.91 -10.30 -7.38
C PRO A 217 6.76 -9.17 -8.39
N THR A 218 5.60 -8.51 -8.35
CA THR A 218 5.25 -7.39 -9.22
C THR A 218 6.39 -6.36 -9.31
N PRO A 219 6.68 -5.77 -10.48
CA PRO A 219 7.80 -4.83 -10.62
C PRO A 219 7.57 -3.49 -9.91
N PHE A 220 6.40 -3.30 -9.31
CA PHE A 220 6.00 -2.06 -8.64
C PHE A 220 6.31 -2.04 -7.12
N TRP A 221 7.16 -2.97 -6.65
CA TRP A 221 7.88 -2.81 -5.38
C TRP A 221 9.06 -1.85 -5.55
N GLN A 222 9.44 -1.13 -4.49
CA GLN A 222 10.63 -0.28 -4.55
C GLN A 222 11.90 -1.16 -4.51
N THR A 223 12.95 -0.71 -5.20
CA THR A 223 14.22 -1.42 -5.26
C THR A 223 15.38 -0.53 -4.85
N ALA A 224 16.30 -1.04 -4.03
CA ALA A 224 17.57 -0.39 -3.69
C ALA A 224 18.69 -1.43 -3.73
N GLY A 225 19.40 -1.51 -4.86
CA GLY A 225 20.30 -2.63 -5.13
C GLY A 225 19.54 -3.97 -5.08
N PRO A 226 19.95 -4.97 -4.29
CA PRO A 226 19.25 -6.25 -4.18
C PRO A 226 17.98 -6.19 -3.31
N LEU A 227 17.78 -5.12 -2.55
CA LEU A 227 16.64 -4.98 -1.65
C LEU A 227 15.36 -4.69 -2.45
N ARG A 228 14.33 -5.51 -2.27
CA ARG A 228 12.94 -5.16 -2.60
C ARG A 228 12.24 -4.71 -1.32
N TRP A 229 11.60 -3.55 -1.34
CA TRP A 229 11.00 -2.97 -0.14
C TRP A 229 9.80 -2.07 -0.47
N HIS A 230 9.04 -1.74 0.57
CA HIS A 230 8.03 -0.70 0.51
C HIS A 230 7.74 -0.19 1.92
N ASN A 231 7.35 1.08 2.02
CA ASN A 231 6.89 1.68 3.27
C ASN A 231 5.43 2.14 3.19
N GLY A 232 4.88 2.52 4.32
CA GLY A 232 3.54 3.06 4.39
C GLY A 232 3.43 4.04 5.53
N ALA A 233 2.74 5.14 5.29
CA ALA A 233 2.49 6.13 6.32
C ALA A 233 1.04 6.62 6.24
N THR A 234 0.45 6.79 7.40
CA THR A 234 -0.75 7.58 7.62
C THR A 234 -0.41 8.73 8.56
N ARG A 235 -1.40 9.50 9.02
CA ARG A 235 -1.15 10.51 10.05
C ARG A 235 -0.59 9.92 11.34
N ASP A 236 -0.99 8.70 11.66
CA ASP A 236 -0.89 8.15 13.02
C ASP A 236 -0.10 6.84 13.07
N ALA A 237 0.45 6.38 11.95
CA ALA A 237 1.22 5.15 11.87
C ALA A 237 2.21 5.19 10.69
N SER A 238 3.31 4.46 10.84
CA SER A 238 4.29 4.19 9.79
C SER A 238 4.67 2.71 9.79
N VAL A 239 4.97 2.17 8.62
CA VAL A 239 5.43 0.80 8.41
C VAL A 239 6.54 0.79 7.39
N PHE A 240 7.53 -0.06 7.60
CA PHE A 240 8.52 -0.44 6.59
C PHE A 240 8.53 -1.96 6.49
N THR A 241 8.66 -2.48 5.28
CA THR A 241 9.00 -3.89 5.07
C THR A 241 9.90 -4.06 3.86
N GLY A 242 10.78 -5.04 3.92
CA GLY A 242 11.67 -5.37 2.82
C GLY A 242 12.28 -6.74 2.96
N ALA A 243 12.75 -7.27 1.83
CA ALA A 243 13.40 -8.56 1.72
C ALA A 243 14.58 -8.52 0.74
N LEU A 244 15.59 -9.32 1.05
CA LEU A 244 16.77 -9.58 0.23
C LEU A 244 16.65 -10.94 -0.47
N PRO A 245 17.40 -11.18 -1.56
CA PRO A 245 17.33 -12.44 -2.33
C PRO A 245 17.76 -13.69 -1.54
N ASP A 246 18.50 -13.53 -0.44
CA ASP A 246 18.93 -14.62 0.45
C ASP A 246 17.85 -15.05 1.47
N GLY A 247 16.63 -14.52 1.32
CA GLY A 247 15.50 -14.76 2.21
C GLY A 247 15.54 -13.96 3.51
N THR A 248 16.49 -13.04 3.68
CA THR A 248 16.48 -12.09 4.80
C THR A 248 15.33 -11.09 4.63
N TRP A 249 14.49 -10.91 5.65
CA TRP A 249 13.37 -9.97 5.61
C TRP A 249 13.10 -9.31 6.96
N VAL A 250 12.50 -8.12 6.92
CA VAL A 250 12.06 -7.37 8.09
C VAL A 250 10.72 -6.71 7.81
N LEU A 251 9.89 -6.63 8.84
CA LEU A 251 8.76 -5.71 8.95
C LEU A 251 8.85 -4.96 10.28
N ILE A 252 8.76 -3.63 10.22
CA ILE A 252 8.63 -2.77 11.39
C ILE A 252 7.37 -1.90 11.23
N HIS A 253 6.53 -1.86 12.25
CA HIS A 253 5.40 -0.94 12.28
C HIS A 253 5.40 -0.14 13.58
N ARG A 254 5.14 1.16 13.47
CA ARG A 254 5.20 2.14 14.56
C ARG A 254 3.94 2.99 14.61
N LEU A 255 3.28 3.05 15.78
CA LEU A 255 2.16 3.96 16.01
C LEU A 255 2.70 5.34 16.40
N SER A 256 2.31 6.38 15.69
CA SER A 256 2.91 7.73 15.76
C SER A 256 4.37 7.80 15.29
N GLY A 257 4.86 6.76 14.61
CA GLY A 257 6.19 6.76 14.04
C GLY A 257 6.31 7.77 12.91
N ASN A 258 7.46 8.46 12.84
CA ASN A 258 7.86 9.17 11.65
C ASN A 258 8.28 8.14 10.59
N ALA A 259 7.84 8.32 9.34
CA ALA A 259 8.09 7.37 8.25
C ALA A 259 9.59 7.19 7.96
N GLU A 260 10.33 8.28 7.80
CA GLU A 260 11.78 8.28 7.53
C GLU A 260 12.54 7.52 8.63
N GLN A 261 12.27 7.82 9.90
CA GLN A 261 12.86 7.07 11.03
C GLN A 261 12.47 5.59 11.04
N THR A 262 11.29 5.24 10.52
CA THR A 262 10.83 3.85 10.45
C THR A 262 11.58 3.10 9.35
N ASP A 263 11.83 3.77 8.24
CA ASP A 263 12.62 3.25 7.12
C ASP A 263 14.07 3.06 7.54
N GLU A 264 14.70 4.04 8.18
CA GLU A 264 16.06 3.95 8.72
C GLU A 264 16.23 2.76 9.67
N LEU A 265 15.29 2.57 10.60
CA LEU A 265 15.28 1.42 11.51
C LEU A 265 15.13 0.10 10.77
N GLY A 266 14.21 0.03 9.81
CA GLY A 266 13.97 -1.17 9.00
C GLY A 266 15.17 -1.58 8.16
N ILE A 267 15.80 -0.62 7.48
CA ILE A 267 17.03 -0.81 6.70
C ILE A 267 18.17 -1.24 7.63
N GLY A 268 18.35 -0.55 8.76
CA GLY A 268 19.39 -0.89 9.73
C GLY A 268 19.27 -2.30 10.30
N LEU A 269 18.03 -2.78 10.54
CA LEU A 269 17.78 -4.16 10.95
C LEU A 269 18.12 -5.16 9.84
N LEU A 270 17.71 -4.89 8.59
CA LEU A 270 18.04 -5.74 7.45
C LEU A 270 19.55 -5.89 7.26
N THR A 271 20.29 -4.79 7.31
CA THR A 271 21.76 -4.79 7.17
C THR A 271 22.41 -5.64 8.25
N LYS A 272 22.02 -5.47 9.52
CA LYS A 272 22.56 -6.26 10.64
C LYS A 272 22.31 -7.76 10.46
N ILE A 273 21.12 -8.14 10.02
CA ILE A 273 20.78 -9.55 9.79
C ILE A 273 21.64 -10.12 8.67
N ALA A 274 21.78 -9.38 7.55
CA ALA A 274 22.61 -9.81 6.42
C ALA A 274 24.09 -9.97 6.80
N GLU A 275 24.65 -9.03 7.58
CA GLU A 275 26.02 -9.10 8.08
C GLU A 275 26.24 -10.30 9.02
N SER A 276 25.26 -10.61 9.88
CA SER A 276 25.34 -11.74 10.79
C SER A 276 25.34 -13.11 10.09
N LYS A 277 24.71 -13.22 8.91
CA LYS A 277 24.71 -14.44 8.09
C LYS A 277 26.01 -14.64 7.30
N ALA A 278 26.73 -13.55 7.03
CA ALA A 278 27.98 -13.58 6.26
C ALA A 278 29.22 -13.86 7.14
N SER A 279 29.06 -13.84 8.47
CA SER A 279 30.10 -14.10 9.47
C SER A 279 30.08 -15.56 9.92
#